data_AF-A0A7Y5W7R6-F1
#
_entry.id   AF-A0A7Y5W7R6-F1
#
_cell.length_a   1.000
_cell.length_b   1.000
_cell.length_c   1.000
_cell.angle_alpha   90.00
_cell.angle_beta   90.00
_cell.angle_gamma   90.00
#
_symmetry.space_group_name_H-M   'P 1'
#
loop_
_entity.id
_entity.type
_entity.pdbx_description
1 polymer ?
#
loop_
_entity_poly.entity_id
_entity_poly.type
_entity_poly.pdbx_seq_one_letter_code
_entity_poly.pdbx_strand_id
1 'polypeptide(L)'
;LRLWEISTGRCVRTFEGHAGGVTSVCLSADARWALSGSSDNTLRLWELDWDYEFPGWAHWDEAARPYLETFLTLHTSYAAALSADREPMEAEIQAALTRRGGPTWSDADFQCLVDTLGCAGFGWLRPEGVRKKLNEMAANWQGPPPLPWEQ
;
A
#
# COMPACT_ATOMS: atom_id res chain seq x y z
N LEU A 1 0.04 -26.70 -9.74
CA LEU A 1 0.13 -25.66 -8.68
C LEU A 1 -1.14 -25.71 -7.83
N ARG A 2 -1.10 -25.22 -6.59
CA ARG A 2 -2.31 -25.14 -5.73
C ARG A 2 -2.40 -23.77 -5.09
N LEU A 3 -3.61 -23.23 -5.05
CA LEU A 3 -3.95 -22.02 -4.32
C LEU A 3 -4.58 -22.39 -2.99
N TRP A 4 -4.12 -21.78 -1.91
CA TRP A 4 -4.52 -22.09 -0.55
C TRP A 4 -5.04 -20.85 0.17
N GLU A 5 -6.10 -21.05 0.94
CA GLU A 5 -6.59 -20.10 1.92
C GLU A 5 -5.83 -20.32 3.23
N ILE A 6 -5.03 -19.34 3.67
CA ILE A 6 -4.12 -19.52 4.81
C ILE A 6 -4.88 -19.56 6.14
N SER A 7 -5.99 -18.83 6.27
CA SER A 7 -6.81 -18.78 7.48
C SER A 7 -7.45 -20.13 7.83
N THR A 8 -7.94 -20.84 6.82
CA THR A 8 -8.64 -22.13 6.98
C THR A 8 -7.76 -23.33 6.63
N GLY A 9 -6.61 -23.11 5.99
CA GLY A 9 -5.77 -24.16 5.42
C GLY A 9 -6.41 -24.88 4.22
N ARG A 10 -7.50 -24.35 3.65
CA ARG A 10 -8.24 -25.00 2.58
C ARG A 10 -7.57 -24.78 1.22
N CYS A 11 -7.47 -25.84 0.42
CA CYS A 11 -7.06 -25.72 -0.98
C CYS A 11 -8.23 -25.14 -1.79
N VAL A 12 -8.09 -23.91 -2.26
CA VAL A 12 -9.12 -23.17 -3.01
C VAL A 12 -9.18 -23.66 -4.46
N ARG A 13 -8.02 -23.89 -5.07
CA ARG A 13 -7.94 -24.29 -6.48
C ARG A 13 -6.68 -25.13 -6.74
N THR A 14 -6.81 -26.13 -7.60
CA THR A 14 -5.68 -26.88 -8.14
C THR A 14 -5.54 -26.52 -9.61
N PHE A 15 -4.35 -26.07 -10.01
CA PHE A 15 -4.01 -25.77 -11.39
C PHE A 15 -3.25 -26.94 -12.00
N GLU A 16 -3.88 -27.58 -12.96
CA GLU A 16 -3.37 -28.76 -13.68
C GLU A 16 -3.17 -28.39 -15.15
N GLY A 17 -2.05 -28.82 -15.74
CA GLY A 17 -1.78 -28.59 -17.16
C GLY A 17 -0.31 -28.60 -17.55
N HIS A 18 0.60 -28.33 -16.62
CA HIS A 18 2.03 -28.53 -16.90
C HIS A 18 2.34 -30.03 -16.96
N ALA A 19 3.09 -30.41 -18.00
CA ALA A 19 3.56 -31.79 -18.19
C ALA A 19 4.90 -32.04 -17.48
N GLY A 20 5.59 -30.96 -17.09
CA GLY A 20 6.86 -30.96 -16.37
C GLY A 20 6.74 -30.38 -14.97
N GLY A 21 7.87 -30.38 -14.25
CA GLY A 21 7.96 -29.73 -12.95
C GLY A 21 7.86 -28.22 -13.09
N VAL A 22 6.99 -27.59 -12.31
CA VAL A 22 6.90 -26.13 -12.24
C VAL A 22 8.12 -25.61 -11.48
N THR A 23 8.90 -24.74 -12.11
CA THR A 23 10.17 -24.20 -11.57
C THR A 23 10.03 -22.77 -11.07
N SER A 24 9.01 -22.03 -11.54
CA SER A 24 8.76 -20.65 -11.12
C SER A 24 7.28 -20.31 -11.14
N VAL A 25 6.89 -19.35 -10.29
CA VAL A 25 5.56 -18.76 -10.25
C VAL A 25 5.68 -17.28 -9.94
N CYS A 26 4.85 -16.45 -10.56
CA CYS A 26 4.73 -15.02 -10.30
C CYS A 26 3.24 -14.63 -10.26
N LEU A 27 2.91 -13.62 -9.45
CA LEU A 27 1.57 -13.03 -9.39
C LEU A 27 1.62 -11.65 -10.03
N SER A 28 0.55 -11.27 -10.71
CA SER A 28 0.36 -9.88 -11.12
C SER A 28 0.11 -8.99 -9.91
N ALA A 29 0.51 -7.71 -10.00
CA ALA A 29 0.34 -6.75 -8.92
C ALA A 29 -1.13 -6.50 -8.55
N ASP A 30 -2.04 -6.69 -9.51
CA ASP A 30 -3.50 -6.61 -9.31
C ASP A 30 -4.10 -7.92 -8.75
N ALA A 31 -3.26 -8.93 -8.46
CA ALA A 31 -3.63 -10.26 -7.99
C ALA A 31 -4.60 -11.05 -8.90
N ARG A 32 -4.89 -10.59 -10.12
CA ARG A 32 -5.83 -11.27 -11.03
C ARG A 32 -5.21 -12.45 -11.76
N TRP A 33 -3.89 -12.43 -11.95
CA TRP A 33 -3.21 -13.40 -12.78
C TRP A 33 -2.05 -14.05 -12.03
N ALA A 34 -1.86 -15.34 -12.29
CA ALA A 34 -0.62 -16.03 -11.96
C ALA A 34 0.05 -16.50 -13.24
N LEU A 35 1.37 -16.31 -13.36
CA LEU A 35 2.17 -16.89 -14.42
C LEU A 35 3.03 -18.00 -13.83
N SER A 36 3.03 -19.18 -14.45
CA SER A 36 3.90 -20.28 -14.06
C SER A 36 4.82 -20.71 -15.19
N GLY A 37 6.08 -20.97 -14.84
CA GLY A 37 7.08 -21.56 -15.73
C GLY A 37 7.42 -22.98 -15.33
N SER A 38 7.64 -23.84 -16.33
CA SER A 38 7.83 -25.27 -16.14
C SER A 38 8.97 -25.81 -16.99
N SER A 39 9.53 -26.93 -16.55
CA SER A 39 10.54 -27.69 -17.29
C SER A 39 9.99 -28.33 -18.57
N ASP A 40 8.68 -28.22 -18.84
CA ASP A 40 8.04 -28.62 -20.10
C ASP A 40 8.22 -27.59 -21.23
N ASN A 41 9.05 -26.56 -21.03
CA ASN A 41 9.29 -25.46 -21.95
C ASN A 41 8.05 -24.60 -22.24
N THR A 42 7.05 -24.61 -21.35
CA THR A 42 5.85 -23.77 -21.48
C THR A 42 5.71 -22.79 -20.33
N LEU A 43 5.09 -21.64 -20.65
CA LEU A 43 4.54 -20.71 -19.69
C LEU A 43 3.02 -20.86 -19.70
N ARG A 44 2.40 -20.84 -18.51
CA ARG A 44 0.94 -20.84 -18.38
C ARG A 44 0.49 -19.65 -17.56
N LEU A 45 -0.47 -18.92 -18.11
CA LEU A 45 -1.18 -17.85 -17.42
C LEU A 45 -2.47 -18.42 -16.83
N TRP A 46 -2.70 -18.16 -15.55
CA TRP A 46 -3.86 -18.59 -14.80
C TRP A 46 -4.65 -17.37 -14.37
N GLU A 47 -5.94 -17.37 -14.63
CA GLU A 47 -6.85 -16.40 -14.05
C GLU A 47 -7.17 -16.83 -12.61
N LEU A 48 -6.82 -15.97 -11.67
CA LEU A 48 -7.19 -16.07 -10.27
C LEU A 48 -8.54 -15.38 -10.13
N ASP A 49 -9.58 -16.17 -10.34
CA ASP A 49 -10.94 -15.76 -10.08
C ASP A 49 -11.22 -15.93 -8.58
N TRP A 50 -11.24 -14.80 -7.87
CA TRP A 50 -11.42 -14.71 -6.42
C TRP A 50 -12.89 -14.58 -6.02
N ASP A 51 -13.82 -15.10 -6.82
CA ASP A 51 -15.27 -15.09 -6.57
C ASP A 51 -15.74 -15.80 -5.27
N TYR A 52 -14.82 -16.13 -4.36
CA TYR A 52 -15.12 -16.43 -2.96
C TYR A 52 -14.63 -15.28 -2.07
N GLU A 53 -15.56 -14.37 -1.76
CA GLU A 53 -15.49 -13.35 -0.69
C GLU A 53 -14.46 -12.22 -0.83
N PHE A 54 -14.10 -11.77 -2.04
CA PHE A 54 -13.59 -10.41 -2.16
C PHE A 54 -14.73 -9.40 -1.91
N PRO A 55 -14.56 -8.39 -1.05
CA PRO A 55 -15.48 -7.26 -1.06
C PRO A 55 -15.37 -6.65 -2.46
N GLY A 56 -16.43 -6.77 -3.27
CA GLY A 56 -16.46 -6.21 -4.61
C GLY A 56 -15.96 -4.76 -4.59
N TRP A 57 -15.19 -4.34 -5.60
CA TRP A 57 -14.47 -3.06 -5.68
C TRP A 57 -14.97 -1.99 -4.71
N ALA A 58 -14.33 -1.90 -3.55
CA ALA A 58 -14.75 -0.97 -2.54
C ALA A 58 -14.15 0.40 -2.78
N HIS A 59 -14.88 1.41 -2.33
CA HIS A 59 -14.36 2.76 -2.27
C HIS A 59 -13.33 2.93 -1.14
N TRP A 60 -13.37 2.10 -0.08
CA TRP A 60 -12.44 2.23 1.04
C TRP A 60 -12.43 1.00 1.95
N ASP A 61 -11.28 0.75 2.58
CA ASP A 61 -11.11 -0.18 3.70
C ASP A 61 -10.30 0.53 4.80
N GLU A 62 -10.80 0.51 6.04
CA GLU A 62 -10.10 1.12 7.19
C GLU A 62 -8.76 0.44 7.50
N ALA A 63 -8.55 -0.82 7.11
CA ALA A 63 -7.25 -1.49 7.25
C ALA A 63 -6.14 -0.83 6.41
N ALA A 64 -6.50 -0.09 5.34
CA ALA A 64 -5.55 0.67 4.52
C ALA A 64 -5.19 2.04 5.12
N ARG A 65 -5.87 2.47 6.19
CA ARG A 65 -5.69 3.80 6.81
C ARG A 65 -4.23 4.12 7.22
N PRO A 66 -3.45 3.20 7.83
CA PRO A 66 -2.07 3.52 8.25
C PRO A 66 -1.17 3.93 7.08
N TYR A 67 -1.43 3.43 5.87
CA TYR A 67 -0.70 3.81 4.66
C TYR A 67 -0.98 5.25 4.26
N LEU A 68 -2.23 5.70 4.36
CA LEU A 68 -2.59 7.11 4.11
C LEU A 68 -2.01 8.03 5.18
N GLU A 69 -2.02 7.63 6.46
CA GLU A 69 -1.42 8.42 7.54
C GLU A 69 0.10 8.57 7.35
N THR A 70 0.77 7.49 6.95
CA THR A 70 2.20 7.51 6.59
C THR A 70 2.45 8.44 5.40
N PHE A 71 1.62 8.35 4.36
CA PHE A 71 1.70 9.21 3.19
C PHE A 71 1.52 10.69 3.55
N LEU A 72 0.45 11.05 4.27
CA LEU A 72 0.20 12.43 4.69
C LEU A 72 1.34 12.97 5.57
N THR A 73 1.87 12.14 6.46
CA THR A 73 3.04 12.49 7.26
C THR A 73 4.22 12.83 6.35
N LEU A 74 4.55 11.95 5.40
CA LEU A 74 5.67 12.15 4.47
C LEU A 74 5.49 13.35 3.52
N HIS A 75 4.25 13.74 3.24
CA HIS A 75 3.90 14.89 2.41
C HIS A 75 3.61 16.18 3.21
N THR A 76 3.80 16.16 4.53
CA THR A 76 3.73 17.36 5.38
C THR A 76 5.14 17.97 5.53
N SER A 77 5.26 19.28 5.33
CA SER A 77 6.50 20.03 5.53
C SER A 77 6.95 20.03 7.00
N TYR A 78 8.26 20.13 7.23
CA TYR A 78 8.79 20.41 8.56
C TYR A 78 8.39 21.83 9.02
N ALA A 79 8.17 22.01 10.32
CA ALA A 79 7.62 23.24 10.88
C ALA A 79 8.62 24.40 10.86
N ALA A 80 9.92 24.11 10.84
CA ALA A 80 10.98 25.10 10.78
C ALA A 80 12.19 24.58 9.97
N ALA A 81 12.98 25.52 9.44
CA ALA A 81 14.31 25.25 8.91
C ALA A 81 15.35 25.75 9.92
N LEU A 82 16.42 25.00 10.12
CA LEU A 82 17.53 25.43 10.97
C LEU A 82 18.35 26.51 10.25
N SER A 83 18.73 27.56 10.97
CA SER A 83 19.68 28.55 10.47
C SER A 83 21.09 27.94 10.46
N ALA A 84 21.84 28.15 9.38
CA ALA A 84 23.23 27.70 9.27
C ALA A 84 24.24 28.63 9.94
N ASP A 85 23.82 29.83 10.35
CA ASP A 85 24.72 30.91 10.78
C ASP A 85 24.99 30.89 12.30
N ARG A 86 24.31 30.03 13.07
CA ARG A 86 24.50 29.87 14.51
C ARG A 86 24.12 28.47 15.00
N GLU A 87 24.55 28.13 16.21
CA GLU A 87 24.05 26.94 16.89
C GLU A 87 22.53 27.06 17.14
N PRO A 88 21.73 26.07 16.69
CA PRO A 88 20.29 26.10 16.82
C PRO A 88 19.87 25.79 18.26
N MET A 89 18.83 26.48 18.74
CA MET A 89 18.27 26.22 20.06
C MET A 89 17.49 24.90 20.07
N GLU A 90 17.38 24.23 21.21
CA GLU A 90 16.67 22.93 21.31
C GLU A 90 15.22 23.01 20.84
N ALA A 91 14.54 24.14 21.06
CA ALA A 91 13.20 24.40 20.51
C ALA A 91 13.18 24.49 18.97
N GLU A 92 14.24 25.01 18.34
CA GLU A 92 14.37 25.07 16.88
C GLU A 92 14.66 23.69 16.30
N ILE A 93 15.47 22.88 16.99
CA ILE A 93 15.72 21.48 16.63
C ILE A 93 14.41 20.70 16.70
N GLN A 94 13.65 20.82 17.79
CA GLN A 94 12.34 20.19 17.93
C GLN A 94 11.37 20.64 16.82
N ALA A 95 11.30 21.92 16.51
CA ALA A 95 10.46 22.43 15.43
C ALA A 95 10.91 21.92 14.04
N ALA A 96 12.21 21.81 13.79
CA ALA A 96 12.76 21.29 12.54
C ALA A 96 12.56 19.78 12.37
N LEU A 97 12.38 19.04 13.46
CA LEU A 97 12.04 17.62 13.43
C LEU A 97 10.53 17.36 13.42
N THR A 98 9.71 18.36 13.75
CA THR A 98 8.26 18.26 13.77
C THR A 98 7.68 18.60 12.40
N ARG A 99 6.83 17.73 11.85
CA ARG A 99 6.08 18.04 10.63
C ARG A 99 4.79 18.80 10.98
N ARG A 100 4.63 20.02 10.46
CA ARG A 100 3.41 20.85 10.61
C ARG A 100 3.05 21.51 9.29
N GLY A 101 1.75 21.60 9.02
CA GLY A 101 1.20 22.23 7.83
C GLY A 101 0.21 21.34 7.10
N GLY A 102 -0.37 21.87 6.03
CA GLY A 102 -1.21 21.09 5.12
C GLY A 102 -0.34 20.16 4.27
N PRO A 103 -0.64 18.86 4.21
CA PRO A 103 0.11 17.94 3.35
C PRO A 103 -0.11 18.30 1.87
N THR A 104 0.96 18.26 1.08
CA THR A 104 0.92 18.56 -0.36
C THR A 104 1.63 17.46 -1.15
N TRP A 105 0.99 16.98 -2.20
CA TRP A 105 1.51 15.89 -3.03
C TRP A 105 1.13 16.07 -4.51
N SER A 106 1.87 15.42 -5.39
CA SER A 106 1.61 15.37 -6.83
C SER A 106 0.73 14.16 -7.21
N ASP A 107 0.23 14.14 -8.45
CA ASP A 107 -0.46 12.97 -8.99
C ASP A 107 0.46 11.73 -9.07
N ALA A 108 1.77 11.94 -9.29
CA ALA A 108 2.75 10.85 -9.31
C ALA A 108 2.92 10.23 -7.92
N ASP A 109 2.97 11.05 -6.87
CA ASP A 109 3.02 10.57 -5.48
C ASP A 109 1.76 9.77 -5.14
N PHE A 110 0.59 10.26 -5.58
CA PHE A 110 -0.67 9.54 -5.40
C PHE A 110 -0.67 8.19 -6.12
N GLN A 111 -0.12 8.11 -7.34
CA GLN A 111 -0.02 6.82 -8.05
C GLN A 111 0.91 5.85 -7.32
N CYS A 112 2.03 6.34 -6.76
CA CYS A 112 2.93 5.53 -5.94
C CYS A 112 2.22 4.98 -4.69
N LEU A 113 1.34 5.76 -4.05
CA LEU A 113 0.51 5.29 -2.94
C LEU A 113 -0.43 4.16 -3.38
N VAL A 114 -1.11 4.31 -4.52
CA VAL A 114 -2.02 3.29 -5.06
C VAL A 114 -1.26 1.99 -5.37
N ASP A 115 -0.07 2.08 -5.98
CA ASP A 115 0.78 0.92 -6.26
C ASP A 115 1.24 0.23 -4.96
N THR A 116 1.62 1.03 -3.95
CA THR A 116 2.00 0.53 -2.62
C THR A 116 0.84 -0.20 -1.95
N LEU A 117 -0.37 0.34 -2.02
CA LEU A 117 -1.59 -0.32 -1.53
C LEU A 117 -1.85 -1.62 -2.28
N GLY A 118 -1.65 -1.64 -3.60
CA GLY A 118 -1.70 -2.86 -4.42
C GLY A 118 -0.78 -3.96 -3.89
N CYS A 119 0.50 -3.63 -3.72
CA CYS A 119 1.51 -4.54 -3.17
C CYS A 119 1.21 -4.98 -1.72
N ALA A 120 0.52 -4.15 -0.95
CA ALA A 120 0.13 -4.42 0.43
C ALA A 120 -1.15 -5.27 0.56
N GLY A 121 -1.78 -5.69 -0.54
CA GLY A 121 -3.00 -6.49 -0.54
C GLY A 121 -4.31 -5.68 -0.62
N PHE A 122 -4.21 -4.37 -0.85
CA PHE A 122 -5.34 -3.45 -1.05
C PHE A 122 -5.57 -3.08 -2.52
N GLY A 123 -5.09 -3.88 -3.47
CA GLY A 123 -5.23 -3.63 -4.92
C GLY A 123 -6.67 -3.64 -5.45
N TRP A 124 -7.62 -4.03 -4.62
CA TRP A 124 -9.06 -4.00 -4.89
C TRP A 124 -9.72 -2.67 -4.53
N LEU A 125 -9.01 -1.76 -3.84
CA LEU A 125 -9.50 -0.42 -3.56
C LEU A 125 -9.50 0.44 -4.84
N ARG A 126 -10.63 1.09 -5.10
CA ARG A 126 -10.74 2.01 -6.24
C ARG A 126 -9.87 3.26 -6.01
N PRO A 127 -9.04 3.68 -6.98
CA PRO A 127 -8.26 4.91 -6.87
C PRO A 127 -9.11 6.13 -6.53
N GLU A 128 -10.34 6.23 -7.05
CA GLU A 128 -11.24 7.35 -6.74
C GLU A 128 -11.66 7.36 -5.27
N GLY A 129 -11.85 6.17 -4.69
CA GLY A 129 -12.21 5.99 -3.30
C GLY A 129 -11.04 6.31 -2.35
N VAL A 130 -9.84 5.80 -2.67
CA VAL A 130 -8.59 6.13 -1.97
C VAL A 130 -8.35 7.63 -2.02
N ARG A 131 -8.50 8.27 -3.19
CA ARG A 131 -8.33 9.72 -3.35
C ARG A 131 -9.34 10.51 -2.52
N LYS A 132 -10.61 10.11 -2.53
CA LYS A 132 -11.64 10.77 -1.71
C LYS A 132 -11.28 10.71 -0.23
N LYS A 133 -10.92 9.53 0.28
CA LYS A 133 -10.53 9.34 1.68
C LYS A 133 -9.26 10.12 2.03
N LEU A 134 -8.26 10.10 1.15
CA LEU A 134 -7.01 10.84 1.33
C LEU A 134 -7.28 12.35 1.46
N ASN A 135 -8.15 12.90 0.62
CA ASN A 135 -8.55 14.31 0.69
C ASN A 135 -9.33 14.63 1.99
N GLU A 136 -10.22 13.74 2.42
CA GLU A 136 -10.94 13.90 3.70
C GLU A 136 -9.99 13.89 4.91
N MET A 137 -8.99 13.00 4.90
CA MET A 137 -7.98 12.93 5.96
C MET A 137 -7.05 14.14 5.94
N ALA A 138 -6.62 14.59 4.75
CA ALA A 138 -5.80 15.79 4.59
C ALA A 138 -6.51 17.06 5.06
N ALA A 139 -7.82 17.19 4.80
CA ALA A 139 -8.61 18.33 5.26
C ALA A 139 -8.70 18.43 6.80
N ASN A 140 -8.64 17.28 7.48
CA ASN A 140 -8.68 17.18 8.94
C ASN A 140 -7.29 16.92 9.56
N TRP A 141 -6.20 17.12 8.80
CA TRP A 141 -4.86 16.79 9.24
C TRP A 141 -4.37 17.79 10.29
N GLN A 142 -4.14 17.31 11.50
CA GLN A 142 -3.62 18.12 12.61
C GLN A 142 -2.11 17.93 12.84
N GLY A 143 -1.47 17.13 11.98
CA GLY A 143 -0.10 16.65 12.16
C GLY A 143 -0.07 15.14 12.42
N PRO A 144 1.12 14.52 12.36
CA PRO A 144 1.28 13.11 12.70
C PRO A 144 0.85 12.83 14.14
N PRO A 145 0.32 11.61 14.43
CA PRO A 145 -0.01 11.23 15.80
C PRO A 145 1.23 11.33 16.70
N PRO A 146 1.06 11.71 17.99
CA PRO A 146 2.17 11.82 18.93
C PRO A 146 2.90 10.48 19.05
N LEU A 147 4.21 10.54 19.25
CA LEU A 147 5.02 9.34 19.31
C LEU A 147 4.57 8.44 20.48
N PRO A 148 4.76 7.11 20.41
CA PRO A 148 4.27 6.20 21.45
C PRO A 148 4.77 6.47 22.87
N TRP A 149 5.86 7.23 23.01
CA TRP A 149 6.45 7.61 24.31
C TRP A 149 6.05 9.01 24.78
N GLU A 150 5.22 9.73 24.01
CA GLU A 150 4.61 11.02 24.38
C GLU A 150 3.18 10.86 24.94
N GLN A 151 2.71 9.63 25.16
CA GLN A 151 1.40 9.27 25.73
C GLN A 151 1.56 8.67 27.13
#